data_AF-A0A7S3AQD0-F1
#
_entry.id   AF-A0A7S3AQD0-F1
#
_cell.length_a   1.000
_cell.length_b   1.000
_cell.length_c   1.000
_cell.angle_alpha   90.00
_cell.angle_beta   90.00
_cell.angle_gamma   90.00
#
_symmetry.space_group_name_H-M   'P 1'
#
loop_
_entity.id
_entity.type
_entity.pdbx_description
1 polymer ?
#
loop_
_entity_poly.entity_id
_entity_poly.type
_entity_poly.pdbx_seq_one_letter_code
_entity_poly.pdbx_strand_id
1 'polypeptide(L)'
;MAAAEDDESACSRSNSAESAEQMMDLDSWLGFLDDCGILTPDDDEDNDELGPAQATWCFVWSQDFVTDEILRGHSQQVINFVGFVEALARLTCFIRLPDKQSLASYNMSSFEELYAAVERGDVDAEALHPGGDVDTVDWQSKIRSVEPLGEPLDMLLRLVTCRLDTNHDMDIDEEELKISRAYRRAVRAKKAEERMEAQRHYMRERLAMTSQAAGGLSSSSAVPTGVKGGKQPAMA
;
A
#
# COMPACT_ATOMS: atom_id res chain seq x y z
N MET A 1 11.89 64.87 -24.35
CA MET A 1 10.63 65.28 -23.68
C MET A 1 9.49 64.46 -24.27
N ALA A 2 9.14 63.38 -23.58
CA ALA A 2 7.83 62.72 -23.56
C ALA A 2 7.98 61.64 -22.49
N ALA A 3 7.42 61.91 -21.32
CA ALA A 3 7.40 60.99 -20.19
C ALA A 3 6.35 59.92 -20.48
N ALA A 4 6.73 58.65 -20.34
CA ALA A 4 5.80 57.55 -20.21
C ALA A 4 5.70 57.23 -18.72
N GLU A 5 4.60 57.68 -18.13
CA GLU A 5 4.05 57.16 -16.89
C GLU A 5 3.39 55.83 -17.24
N ASP A 6 3.86 54.72 -16.68
CA ASP A 6 3.11 53.47 -16.67
C ASP A 6 3.33 52.76 -15.33
N ASP A 7 2.31 52.99 -14.50
CA ASP A 7 1.59 52.02 -13.69
C ASP A 7 2.40 51.20 -12.65
N GLU A 8 2.42 51.76 -11.44
CA GLU A 8 2.60 51.03 -10.18
C GLU A 8 1.47 50.02 -10.00
N SER A 9 1.59 48.85 -10.65
CA SER A 9 0.75 47.70 -10.31
C SER A 9 1.22 47.11 -8.99
N ALA A 10 0.43 47.38 -7.95
CA ALA A 10 0.56 46.93 -6.59
C ALA A 10 0.83 45.41 -6.49
N CYS A 11 2.09 45.01 -6.38
CA CYS A 11 2.46 43.70 -5.84
C CYS A 11 2.46 43.77 -4.30
N SER A 12 1.30 44.10 -3.75
CA SER A 12 1.03 44.07 -2.32
C SER A 12 0.48 42.69 -1.94
N ARG A 13 1.27 41.62 -2.16
CA ARG A 13 1.03 40.36 -1.45
C ARG A 13 1.79 40.44 -0.14
N SER A 14 1.07 40.88 0.88
CA SER A 14 1.43 40.79 2.28
C SER A 14 1.64 39.32 2.68
N ASN A 15 2.81 38.76 2.36
CA ASN A 15 3.30 37.51 2.94
C ASN A 15 4.00 37.81 4.28
N SER A 16 3.28 38.46 5.18
CA SER A 16 3.77 38.71 6.53
C SER A 16 2.95 37.86 7.50
N ALA A 17 3.62 36.84 8.05
CA ALA A 17 3.23 36.02 9.19
C ALA A 17 2.18 34.91 8.94
N GLU A 18 2.62 33.82 8.28
CA GLU A 18 2.14 32.45 8.59
C GLU A 18 3.07 31.38 7.98
N SER A 19 4.40 31.60 8.01
CA SER A 19 5.34 30.47 7.88
C SER A 19 5.41 29.73 9.22
N ALA A 20 4.27 29.25 9.72
CA ALA A 20 4.35 28.08 10.58
C ALA A 20 5.04 27.03 9.72
N GLU A 21 6.22 26.57 10.11
CA GLU A 21 6.89 25.47 9.44
C GLU A 21 5.84 24.37 9.27
N GLN A 22 5.41 24.11 8.03
CA GLN A 22 4.41 23.09 7.75
C GLN A 22 5.04 21.77 8.18
N MET A 23 4.60 21.31 9.35
CA MET A 23 5.04 20.08 9.95
C MET A 23 3.94 19.03 9.73
N MET A 24 4.37 17.81 9.42
CA MET A 24 3.48 16.67 9.19
C MET A 24 3.71 15.66 10.31
N ASP A 25 2.65 15.30 11.05
CA ASP A 25 2.71 14.22 12.02
C ASP A 25 2.60 12.84 11.36
N LEU A 26 2.86 11.78 12.13
CA LEU A 26 2.82 10.40 11.62
C LEU A 26 1.43 10.03 11.09
N ASP A 27 0.36 10.45 11.77
CA ASP A 27 -1.01 10.14 11.34
C ASP A 27 -1.35 10.82 10.01
N SER A 28 -0.91 12.07 9.82
CA SER A 28 -1.04 12.79 8.56
C SER A 28 -0.20 12.18 7.44
N TRP A 29 1.00 11.68 7.76
CA TRP A 29 1.85 10.95 6.82
C TRP A 29 1.19 9.66 6.34
N LEU A 30 0.69 8.84 7.26
CA LEU A 30 -0.02 7.61 6.92
C LEU A 30 -1.31 7.92 6.15
N GLY A 31 -2.06 8.94 6.57
CA GLY A 31 -3.24 9.43 5.84
C GLY A 31 -2.90 9.87 4.42
N PHE A 32 -1.80 10.60 4.23
CA PHE A 32 -1.31 11.01 2.91
C PHE A 32 -0.98 9.80 2.02
N LEU A 33 -0.25 8.81 2.52
CA LEU A 33 0.06 7.61 1.73
C LEU A 33 -1.18 6.76 1.44
N ASP A 34 -2.14 6.76 2.37
CA ASP A 34 -3.46 6.14 2.20
C ASP A 34 -4.26 6.85 1.10
N ASP A 35 -4.19 8.19 1.05
CA ASP A 35 -4.77 9.09 0.05
C ASP A 35 -4.04 9.05 -1.29
N CYS A 36 -2.80 8.58 -1.31
CA CYS A 36 -2.10 8.22 -2.54
C CYS A 36 -2.30 6.74 -2.93
N GLY A 37 -2.86 5.90 -2.05
CA GLY A 37 -3.05 4.46 -2.28
C GLY A 37 -1.76 3.70 -2.40
N ILE A 38 -0.70 4.29 -1.87
CA ILE A 38 0.61 3.68 -1.75
C ILE A 38 0.58 2.67 -0.60
N LEU A 39 -0.22 2.94 0.44
CA LEU A 39 -0.42 2.04 1.56
C LEU A 39 -1.41 0.93 1.26
N THR A 40 -0.98 -0.27 1.58
CA THR A 40 -1.79 -1.48 1.55
C THR A 40 -2.20 -1.84 2.98
N PRO A 41 -3.46 -2.20 3.23
CA PRO A 41 -3.90 -2.58 4.57
C PRO A 41 -3.17 -3.84 5.07
N ASP A 42 -2.84 -3.86 6.36
CA ASP A 42 -2.08 -4.94 7.03
C ASP A 42 -2.73 -6.33 6.93
N ASP A 43 -4.03 -6.42 6.59
CA ASP A 43 -4.81 -7.67 6.56
C ASP A 43 -4.55 -8.54 5.31
N ASP A 44 -3.59 -8.14 4.47
CA ASP A 44 -3.14 -8.92 3.32
C ASP A 44 -1.82 -9.64 3.64
N GLU A 45 -1.89 -10.77 4.35
CA GLU A 45 -0.71 -11.60 4.66
C GLU A 45 0.03 -12.11 3.42
N ASP A 46 -0.64 -12.17 2.27
CA ASP A 46 -0.09 -12.60 0.98
C ASP A 46 0.38 -11.44 0.10
N ASN A 47 0.31 -10.20 0.59
CA ASN A 47 0.63 -9.03 -0.23
C ASN A 47 1.93 -8.41 0.24
N ASP A 48 2.97 -8.68 -0.54
CA ASP A 48 4.29 -8.05 -0.43
C ASP A 48 4.20 -6.60 -0.90
N GLU A 49 3.29 -5.78 -0.36
CA GLU A 49 3.14 -4.36 -0.67
C GLU A 49 3.55 -3.52 0.54
N LEU A 50 3.66 -2.19 0.36
CA LEU A 50 4.05 -1.29 1.44
C LEU A 50 2.96 -1.24 2.53
N GLY A 51 3.24 -1.88 3.66
CA GLY A 51 2.41 -1.81 4.86
C GLY A 51 2.66 -0.55 5.72
N PRO A 52 1.72 -0.23 6.62
CA PRO A 52 1.86 0.82 7.64
C PRO A 52 3.15 0.75 8.46
N ALA A 53 3.65 -0.45 8.76
CA ALA A 53 4.89 -0.62 9.51
C ALA A 53 6.12 -0.07 8.74
N GLN A 54 6.25 -0.43 7.46
CA GLN A 54 7.34 0.05 6.59
C GLN A 54 7.23 1.56 6.35
N ALA A 55 6.01 2.09 6.16
CA ALA A 55 5.76 3.51 6.03
C ALA A 55 6.15 4.28 7.32
N THR A 56 5.89 3.70 8.49
CA THR A 56 6.30 4.26 9.78
C THR A 56 7.81 4.29 9.92
N TRP A 57 8.53 3.25 9.48
CA TRP A 57 10.00 3.27 9.47
C TRP A 57 10.57 4.36 8.57
N CYS A 58 9.98 4.59 7.39
CA CYS A 58 10.39 5.68 6.51
C CYS A 58 10.27 7.05 7.19
N PHE A 59 9.16 7.28 7.90
CA PHE A 59 8.90 8.49 8.67
C PHE A 59 9.88 8.68 9.83
N VAL A 60 10.08 7.63 10.65
CA VAL A 60 10.94 7.72 11.83
C VAL A 60 12.41 7.90 11.43
N TRP A 61 12.85 7.23 10.38
CA TRP A 61 14.25 7.33 9.93
C TRP A 61 14.56 8.58 9.09
N SER A 62 13.54 9.30 8.62
CA SER A 62 13.72 10.59 7.94
C SER A 62 13.75 11.78 8.90
N GLN A 63 13.57 11.54 10.20
CA GLN A 63 13.73 12.57 11.20
C GLN A 63 15.22 12.86 11.41
N ASP A 64 15.57 14.13 11.40
CA ASP A 64 16.87 14.58 11.89
C ASP A 64 16.93 14.27 13.38
N PHE A 65 17.56 13.15 13.75
CA PHE A 65 17.81 12.78 15.14
C PHE A 65 18.76 13.80 15.77
N VAL A 66 18.23 14.92 16.24
CA VAL A 66 18.97 15.79 17.14
C VAL A 66 19.00 15.06 18.48
N THR A 67 20.20 14.75 18.94
CA THR A 67 20.55 14.17 20.26
C THR A 67 19.84 14.79 21.47
N ASP A 68 19.08 15.88 21.28
CA ASP A 68 18.27 16.59 22.26
C ASP A 68 16.94 15.91 22.63
N GLU A 69 16.37 15.00 21.82
CA GLU A 69 15.08 14.35 22.19
C GLU A 69 15.20 13.48 23.44
N ILE A 70 16.32 12.76 23.54
CA ILE A 70 16.69 11.95 24.71
C ILE A 70 16.86 12.84 25.95
N LEU A 71 17.31 14.09 25.76
CA LEU A 71 17.52 15.06 26.85
C LEU A 71 16.26 15.85 27.20
N ARG A 72 15.33 16.07 26.26
CA ARG A 72 14.12 16.89 26.44
C ARG A 72 12.87 16.09 26.74
N GLY A 73 12.87 14.76 26.60
CA GLY A 73 11.72 13.91 26.92
C GLY A 73 10.49 14.15 26.03
N HIS A 74 10.69 14.78 24.88
CA HIS A 74 9.66 15.01 23.86
C HIS A 74 10.14 14.32 22.59
N SER A 75 9.41 13.30 22.14
CA SER A 75 9.58 12.75 20.79
C SER A 75 8.96 13.75 19.81
N GLN A 76 9.74 14.35 18.91
CA GLN A 76 9.19 15.03 17.75
C GLN A 76 8.56 13.94 16.87
N GLN A 77 7.25 13.78 16.97
CA GLN A 77 6.47 12.92 16.09
C GLN A 77 6.03 13.68 14.84
N VAL A 78 6.85 14.61 14.37
CA VAL A 78 6.57 15.48 13.23
C VAL A 78 7.80 15.60 12.35
N ILE A 79 7.59 15.64 11.04
CA ILE A 79 8.64 15.91 10.04
C ILE A 79 8.40 17.27 9.39
N ASN A 80 9.49 17.98 9.09
CA ASN A 80 9.46 19.17 8.25
C ASN A 80 9.50 18.78 6.76
N PHE A 81 9.52 19.76 5.86
CA PHE A 81 9.58 19.51 4.41
C PHE A 81 10.79 18.64 3.98
N VAL A 82 11.96 18.86 4.58
CA VAL A 82 13.16 18.06 4.26
C VAL A 82 12.97 16.61 4.69
N GLY A 83 12.48 16.38 5.90
CA GLY A 83 12.13 15.05 6.40
C GLY A 83 11.04 14.38 5.57
N PHE A 84 10.06 15.13 5.06
CA PHE A 84 9.04 14.62 4.13
C PHE A 84 9.66 14.14 2.81
N VAL A 85 10.53 14.94 2.19
CA VAL A 85 11.23 14.54 0.95
C VAL A 85 12.12 13.32 1.20
N GLU A 86 12.79 13.25 2.35
CA GLU A 86 13.60 12.10 2.72
C GLU A 86 12.75 10.84 2.97
N ALA A 87 11.59 10.96 3.62
CA ALA A 87 10.65 9.88 3.81
C ALA A 87 10.16 9.32 2.45
N LEU A 88 9.81 10.20 1.51
CA LEU A 88 9.45 9.82 0.14
C LEU A 88 10.61 9.12 -0.58
N ALA A 89 11.83 9.63 -0.46
CA ALA A 89 13.00 9.00 -1.05
C ALA A 89 13.20 7.58 -0.51
N ARG A 90 13.02 7.37 0.80
CA ARG A 90 13.09 6.05 1.45
C ARG A 90 11.99 5.10 0.98
N LEU A 91 10.78 5.60 0.69
CA LEU A 91 9.71 4.77 0.13
C LEU A 91 10.11 4.13 -1.21
N THR A 92 10.95 4.77 -2.02
CA THR A 92 11.44 4.19 -3.29
C THR A 92 12.31 2.93 -3.09
N CYS A 93 12.79 2.69 -1.87
CA CYS A 93 13.46 1.45 -1.49
C CYS A 93 12.49 0.29 -1.26
N PHE A 94 11.24 0.58 -0.90
CA PHE A 94 10.20 -0.41 -0.60
C PHE A 94 9.21 -0.58 -1.76
N ILE A 95 8.98 0.46 -2.55
CA ILE A 95 8.04 0.42 -3.68
C ILE A 95 8.83 0.17 -4.96
N ARG A 96 8.39 -0.80 -5.76
CA ARG A 96 8.84 -0.90 -7.16
C ARG A 96 8.04 0.09 -8.00
N LEU A 97 8.78 0.95 -8.70
CA LEU A 97 8.22 1.93 -9.61
C LEU A 97 8.64 1.56 -11.03
N PRO A 98 7.85 1.91 -12.06
CA PRO A 98 8.23 1.67 -13.43
C PRO A 98 9.49 2.48 -13.75
N ASP A 99 10.46 1.84 -14.39
CA ASP A 99 11.62 2.51 -14.96
C ASP A 99 11.40 2.76 -16.47
N LYS A 100 12.30 3.53 -17.08
CA LYS A 100 12.24 3.80 -18.53
C LYS A 100 12.25 2.53 -19.38
N GLN A 101 12.89 1.45 -18.91
CA GLN A 101 12.92 0.18 -19.63
C GLN A 101 11.55 -0.49 -19.59
N SER A 102 10.87 -0.45 -18.44
CA SER A 102 9.51 -0.95 -18.25
C SER A 102 8.54 -0.18 -19.13
N LEU A 103 8.63 1.15 -19.18
CA LEU A 103 7.80 1.97 -20.08
C LEU A 103 7.98 1.59 -21.55
N ALA A 104 9.23 1.38 -21.99
CA ALA A 104 9.53 0.94 -23.34
C ALA A 104 8.96 -0.46 -23.65
N SER A 105 8.90 -1.36 -22.65
CA SER A 105 8.30 -2.70 -22.83
C SER A 105 6.80 -2.65 -23.12
N TYR A 106 6.11 -1.61 -22.63
CA TYR A 106 4.69 -1.37 -22.89
C TYR A 106 4.44 -0.44 -24.09
N ASN A 107 5.48 -0.05 -24.85
CA ASN A 107 5.42 0.97 -25.90
C ASN A 107 4.83 2.32 -25.43
N MET A 108 5.02 2.67 -24.16
CA MET A 108 4.58 3.95 -23.60
C MET A 108 5.74 4.95 -23.60
N SER A 109 5.43 6.21 -23.93
CA SER A 109 6.42 7.28 -23.99
C SER A 109 6.56 8.03 -22.67
N SER A 110 5.56 7.93 -21.79
CA SER A 110 5.58 8.55 -20.47
C SER A 110 4.89 7.68 -19.40
N PHE A 111 5.12 8.03 -18.14
CA PHE A 111 4.46 7.38 -17.00
C PHE A 111 2.95 7.66 -17.00
N GLU A 112 2.55 8.87 -17.37
CA GLU A 112 1.15 9.30 -17.42
C GLU A 112 0.37 8.48 -18.46
N GLU A 113 0.99 8.16 -19.61
CA GLU A 113 0.39 7.25 -20.60
C GLU A 113 0.19 5.84 -20.03
N LEU A 114 1.18 5.32 -19.31
CA LEU A 114 1.07 4.02 -18.65
C LEU A 114 -0.03 4.03 -17.59
N TYR A 115 -0.07 5.06 -16.75
CA TYR A 115 -1.07 5.21 -15.70
C TYR A 115 -2.49 5.27 -16.28
N ALA A 116 -2.72 6.10 -17.30
CA ALA A 116 -4.02 6.18 -17.97
C ALA A 116 -4.42 4.87 -18.65
N ALA A 117 -3.46 4.10 -19.19
CA ALA A 117 -3.73 2.78 -19.76
C ALA A 117 -4.17 1.77 -18.69
N VAL A 118 -3.56 1.82 -17.50
CA VAL A 118 -3.97 1.00 -16.35
C VAL A 118 -5.37 1.39 -15.86
N GLU A 119 -5.69 2.68 -15.75
CA GLU A 119 -7.03 3.14 -15.33
C GLU A 119 -8.13 2.74 -16.33
N ARG A 120 -7.82 2.71 -17.63
CA ARG A 120 -8.76 2.21 -18.65
C ARG A 120 -8.88 0.68 -18.67
N GLY A 121 -7.99 -0.03 -17.98
CA GLY A 121 -7.90 -1.49 -18.02
C GLY A 121 -7.26 -2.05 -19.29
N ASP A 122 -6.53 -1.22 -20.04
CA ASP A 122 -5.78 -1.64 -21.23
C ASP A 122 -4.51 -2.42 -20.83
N VAL A 123 -3.99 -2.16 -19.62
CA VAL A 123 -2.78 -2.74 -19.04
C VAL A 123 -3.07 -3.17 -17.59
N ASP A 124 -2.45 -4.25 -17.13
CA ASP A 124 -2.58 -4.72 -15.74
C ASP A 124 -1.99 -3.70 -14.74
N ALA A 125 -2.60 -3.59 -13.56
CA ALA A 125 -2.12 -2.75 -12.47
C ALA A 125 -0.70 -3.12 -12.02
N GLU A 126 -0.29 -4.38 -12.20
CA GLU A 126 1.09 -4.84 -11.98
C GLU A 126 2.13 -4.06 -12.81
N ALA A 127 1.73 -3.43 -13.92
CA ALA A 127 2.63 -2.61 -14.72
C ALA A 127 3.11 -1.35 -13.99
N LEU A 128 2.35 -0.86 -13.00
CA LEU A 128 2.77 0.24 -12.12
C LEU A 128 3.77 -0.22 -11.06
N HIS A 129 3.87 -1.53 -10.83
CA HIS A 129 4.75 -2.15 -9.84
C HIS A 129 5.47 -3.37 -10.44
N PRO A 130 6.31 -3.17 -11.47
CA PRO A 130 6.88 -4.27 -12.24
C PRO A 130 7.72 -5.19 -11.34
N GLY A 131 7.34 -6.47 -11.31
CA GLY A 131 8.01 -7.50 -10.51
C GLY A 131 7.36 -7.80 -9.15
N GLY A 132 6.27 -7.12 -8.78
CA GLY A 132 5.21 -7.53 -7.83
C GLY A 132 5.55 -7.85 -6.37
N ASP A 133 6.76 -8.29 -6.07
CA ASP A 133 7.09 -8.92 -4.79
C ASP A 133 8.12 -8.04 -4.04
N VAL A 134 7.69 -7.35 -2.97
CA VAL A 134 8.57 -6.54 -2.12
C VAL A 134 9.60 -7.38 -1.37
N ASP A 135 9.36 -8.67 -1.13
CA ASP A 135 10.35 -9.59 -0.56
C ASP A 135 11.49 -9.91 -1.54
N THR A 136 11.27 -9.72 -2.85
CA THR A 136 12.35 -9.72 -3.85
C THR A 136 13.04 -8.37 -4.04
N VAL A 137 12.57 -7.30 -3.39
CA VAL A 137 13.29 -6.03 -3.35
C VAL A 137 14.39 -6.18 -2.31
N ASP A 138 15.64 -6.32 -2.78
CA ASP A 138 16.83 -6.22 -1.93
C ASP A 138 16.99 -4.77 -1.44
N TRP A 139 16.11 -4.38 -0.52
CA TRP A 139 16.06 -3.05 0.08
C TRP A 139 17.36 -2.77 0.82
N GLN A 140 18.05 -3.80 1.33
CA GLN A 140 19.36 -3.65 1.96
C GLN A 140 20.43 -3.22 0.95
N SER A 141 20.43 -3.81 -0.24
CA SER A 141 21.28 -3.38 -1.35
C SER A 141 20.90 -1.97 -1.82
N LYS A 142 19.61 -1.66 -1.98
CA LYS A 142 19.15 -0.32 -2.38
C LYS A 142 19.55 0.77 -1.38
N ILE A 143 19.40 0.54 -0.08
CA ILE A 143 19.81 1.50 0.96
C ILE A 143 21.33 1.71 0.95
N ARG A 144 22.11 0.68 0.60
CA ARG A 144 23.57 0.77 0.50
C ARG A 144 24.05 1.23 -0.88
N SER A 145 23.13 1.38 -1.83
CA SER A 145 23.44 1.79 -3.19
C SER A 145 23.91 3.24 -3.20
N VAL A 146 24.84 3.51 -4.11
CA VAL A 146 25.32 4.86 -4.42
C VAL A 146 24.56 5.46 -5.61
N GLU A 147 23.59 4.72 -6.14
CA GLU A 147 22.78 5.18 -7.26
C GLU A 147 21.93 6.40 -6.86
N PRO A 148 21.79 7.37 -7.76
CA PRO A 148 20.99 8.55 -7.49
C PRO A 148 19.50 8.17 -7.38
N LEU A 149 18.86 8.59 -6.28
CA LEU A 149 17.42 8.39 -6.05
C LEU A 149 16.52 9.31 -6.89
N GLY A 150 17.09 10.21 -7.70
CA GLY A 150 16.35 11.24 -8.41
C GLY A 150 15.28 10.68 -9.37
N GLU A 151 15.62 9.64 -10.14
CA GLU A 151 14.66 9.05 -11.09
C GLU A 151 13.54 8.26 -10.40
N PRO A 152 13.82 7.35 -9.43
CA PRO A 152 12.78 6.71 -8.63
C PRO A 152 11.89 7.71 -7.89
N LEU A 153 12.46 8.79 -7.33
CA LEU A 153 11.69 9.81 -6.64
C LEU A 153 10.79 10.61 -7.60
N ASP A 154 11.28 10.95 -8.81
CA ASP A 154 10.45 11.60 -9.84
C ASP A 154 9.26 10.72 -10.23
N MET A 155 9.47 9.41 -10.40
CA MET A 155 8.39 8.46 -10.71
C MET A 155 7.39 8.33 -9.55
N LEU A 156 7.86 8.33 -8.31
CA LEU A 156 6.98 8.30 -7.13
C LEU A 156 6.11 9.56 -7.07
N LEU A 157 6.70 10.73 -7.29
CA LEU A 157 5.98 12.00 -7.29
C LEU A 157 4.94 12.04 -8.40
N ARG A 158 5.27 11.57 -9.61
CA ARG A 158 4.29 11.44 -10.71
C ARG A 158 3.13 10.52 -10.35
N LEU A 159 3.41 9.37 -9.72
CA LEU A 159 2.38 8.45 -9.25
C LEU A 159 1.46 9.13 -8.22
N VAL A 160 2.05 9.85 -7.25
CA VAL A 160 1.30 10.62 -6.25
C VAL A 160 0.41 11.65 -6.92
N THR A 161 0.97 12.47 -7.82
CA THR A 161 0.21 13.51 -8.52
C THR A 161 -0.90 12.90 -9.36
N CYS A 162 -0.64 11.88 -10.19
CA CYS A 162 -1.68 11.25 -11.02
C CYS A 162 -2.84 10.66 -10.20
N ARG A 163 -2.58 10.22 -8.96
CA ARG A 163 -3.61 9.63 -8.08
C ARG A 163 -4.41 10.64 -7.28
N LEU A 164 -3.85 11.83 -7.05
CA LEU A 164 -4.48 12.89 -6.28
C LEU A 164 -5.14 13.95 -7.18
N ASP A 165 -4.47 14.32 -8.26
CA ASP A 165 -4.89 15.28 -9.27
C ASP A 165 -5.60 14.55 -10.42
N THR A 166 -6.90 14.33 -10.24
CA THR A 166 -7.74 13.56 -11.15
C THR A 166 -8.16 14.36 -12.39
N ASN A 167 -8.17 15.68 -12.29
CA ASN A 167 -8.55 16.57 -13.37
C ASN A 167 -7.33 17.05 -14.20
N HIS A 168 -6.12 16.81 -13.70
CA HIS A 168 -4.81 17.15 -14.30
C HIS A 168 -4.55 18.65 -14.45
N ASP A 169 -5.03 19.47 -13.51
CA ASP A 169 -4.83 20.93 -13.48
C ASP A 169 -3.64 21.37 -12.61
N MET A 170 -2.96 20.42 -11.97
CA MET A 170 -1.83 20.61 -11.05
C MET A 170 -2.21 21.28 -9.72
N ASP A 171 -3.49 21.38 -9.40
CA ASP A 171 -4.01 21.92 -8.14
C ASP A 171 -4.93 20.90 -7.45
N ILE A 172 -4.38 20.15 -6.49
CA ILE A 172 -5.12 19.11 -5.78
C ILE A 172 -6.13 19.74 -4.82
N ASP A 173 -7.42 19.67 -5.17
CA ASP A 173 -8.48 20.26 -4.37
C ASP A 173 -9.11 19.30 -3.34
N GLU A 174 -9.91 19.85 -2.42
CA GLU A 174 -10.56 19.06 -1.37
C GLU A 174 -11.58 18.05 -1.93
N GLU A 175 -12.19 18.36 -3.06
CA GLU A 175 -13.22 17.52 -3.68
C GLU A 175 -12.58 16.30 -4.38
N GLU A 176 -11.45 16.49 -5.05
CA GLU A 176 -10.62 15.41 -5.60
C GLU A 176 -10.16 14.46 -4.49
N LEU A 177 -9.66 15.00 -3.37
CA LEU A 177 -9.29 14.20 -2.21
C LEU A 177 -10.48 13.39 -1.66
N LYS A 178 -11.68 13.98 -1.58
CA LYS A 178 -12.89 13.27 -1.14
C LYS A 178 -13.26 12.14 -2.10
N ILE A 179 -13.21 12.39 -3.41
CA ILE A 179 -13.50 11.39 -4.44
C ILE A 179 -12.50 10.24 -4.35
N SER A 180 -11.21 10.54 -4.28
CA SER A 180 -10.13 9.54 -4.17
C SER A 180 -10.30 8.67 -2.91
N ARG A 181 -10.56 9.30 -1.75
CA ARG A 181 -10.86 8.60 -0.48
C ARG A 181 -12.10 7.72 -0.57
N ALA A 182 -13.18 8.20 -1.17
CA ALA A 182 -14.42 7.45 -1.30
C ALA A 182 -14.24 6.22 -2.21
N TYR A 183 -13.58 6.41 -3.35
CA TYR A 183 -13.24 5.32 -4.27
C TYR A 183 -12.42 4.24 -3.57
N ARG A 184 -11.38 4.62 -2.81
CA ARG A 184 -10.53 3.65 -2.11
C ARG A 184 -11.24 2.92 -0.98
N ARG A 185 -12.08 3.61 -0.22
CA ARG A 185 -12.96 2.93 0.76
C ARG A 185 -13.85 1.89 0.08
N ALA A 186 -14.40 2.20 -1.09
CA ALA A 186 -15.22 1.26 -1.86
C ALA A 186 -14.40 0.06 -2.38
N VAL A 187 -13.21 0.29 -2.93
CA VAL A 187 -12.30 -0.79 -3.39
C VAL A 187 -11.91 -1.71 -2.23
N ARG A 188 -11.56 -1.15 -1.07
CA ARG A 188 -11.24 -1.94 0.13
C ARG A 188 -12.44 -2.73 0.64
N ALA A 189 -13.61 -2.11 0.71
CA ALA A 189 -14.84 -2.78 1.12
C ALA A 189 -15.16 -3.96 0.20
N LYS A 190 -14.97 -3.79 -1.12
CA LYS A 190 -15.14 -4.85 -2.12
C LYS A 190 -14.13 -6.00 -1.92
N LYS A 191 -12.84 -5.70 -1.78
CA LYS A 191 -11.80 -6.72 -1.49
C LYS A 191 -12.11 -7.48 -0.20
N ALA A 192 -12.53 -6.79 0.85
CA ALA A 192 -12.91 -7.41 2.13
C ALA A 192 -14.14 -8.32 1.99
N GLU A 193 -15.14 -7.93 1.19
CA GLU A 193 -16.30 -8.76 0.90
C GLU A 193 -15.91 -10.03 0.12
N GLU A 194 -15.10 -9.90 -0.93
CA GLU A 194 -14.57 -11.03 -1.71
C GLU A 194 -13.80 -12.03 -0.83
N ARG A 195 -12.99 -11.54 0.13
CA ARG A 195 -12.31 -12.40 1.11
C ARG A 195 -13.27 -13.12 2.04
N MET A 196 -14.27 -12.41 2.58
CA MET A 196 -15.28 -13.04 3.44
C MET A 196 -16.07 -14.10 2.67
N GLU A 197 -16.36 -13.88 1.39
CA GLU A 197 -17.01 -14.86 0.52
C GLU A 197 -16.11 -16.08 0.27
N ALA A 198 -14.83 -15.87 -0.05
CA ALA A 198 -13.85 -16.94 -0.20
C ALA A 198 -13.71 -17.78 1.08
N GLN A 199 -13.64 -17.13 2.24
CA GLN A 199 -13.58 -17.81 3.54
C GLN A 199 -14.86 -18.60 3.83
N ARG A 200 -16.04 -18.06 3.51
CA ARG A 200 -17.32 -18.78 3.61
C ARG A 200 -17.37 -19.99 2.68
N HIS A 201 -16.87 -19.86 1.46
CA HIS A 201 -16.77 -20.95 0.50
C HIS A 201 -15.88 -22.08 1.03
N TYR A 202 -14.67 -21.73 1.48
CA TYR A 202 -13.72 -22.68 2.09
C TYR A 202 -14.33 -23.42 3.29
N MET A 203 -15.03 -22.72 4.18
CA MET A 203 -15.69 -23.33 5.33
C MET A 203 -16.81 -24.30 4.92
N ARG A 204 -17.58 -23.98 3.86
CA ARG A 204 -18.62 -24.89 3.33
C ARG A 204 -17.99 -26.16 2.75
N GLU A 205 -16.93 -26.03 1.96
CA GLU A 205 -16.23 -27.19 1.38
C GLU A 205 -15.62 -28.09 2.45
N ARG A 206 -14.97 -27.49 3.45
CA ARG A 206 -14.40 -28.23 4.59
C ARG A 206 -15.47 -29.01 5.36
N LEU A 207 -16.63 -28.40 5.61
CA LEU A 207 -17.76 -29.08 6.27
C LEU A 207 -18.32 -30.22 5.40
N ALA A 208 -18.47 -30.01 4.09
CA ALA A 208 -18.92 -31.04 3.16
C ALA A 208 -17.97 -32.25 3.13
N MET A 209 -16.65 -32.02 3.11
CA MET A 209 -15.64 -33.08 3.16
C MET A 209 -15.69 -33.85 4.49
N THR A 210 -15.85 -33.16 5.63
CA THR A 210 -15.99 -33.83 6.94
C THR A 210 -17.28 -34.67 7.04
N SER A 211 -18.38 -34.23 6.43
CA SER A 211 -19.65 -34.97 6.39
C SER A 211 -19.54 -36.25 5.55
N GLN A 212 -18.85 -36.21 4.40
CA GLN A 212 -18.61 -37.41 3.59
C GLN A 212 -17.70 -38.42 4.30
N ALA A 213 -16.68 -37.95 5.01
CA ALA A 213 -15.81 -38.81 5.83
C ALA A 213 -16.58 -39.50 6.97
N ALA A 214 -17.56 -38.81 7.58
CA ALA A 214 -18.43 -39.39 8.61
C ALA A 214 -19.46 -40.38 8.03
N GLY A 215 -19.98 -40.14 6.83
CA GLY A 215 -20.92 -41.02 6.14
C GLY A 215 -20.32 -42.34 5.64
N GLY A 216 -19.02 -42.35 5.31
CA GLY A 216 -18.30 -43.55 4.84
C GLY A 216 -18.00 -44.60 5.91
N LEU A 217 -18.12 -44.26 7.20
CA LEU A 217 -17.87 -45.19 8.32
C LEU A 217 -19.12 -45.96 8.79
N SER A 218 -20.28 -45.72 8.17
CA SER A 218 -21.57 -46.28 8.61
C SER A 218 -22.05 -47.53 7.84
N SER A 219 -21.25 -48.10 6.94
CA SER A 219 -21.66 -49.24 6.08
C SER A 219 -20.89 -50.56 6.29
N SER A 220 -20.33 -50.80 7.49
CA SER A 220 -19.77 -52.12 7.84
C SER A 220 -20.12 -52.54 9.27
N SER A 221 -21.35 -53.02 9.48
CA SER A 221 -21.67 -53.91 10.59
C SER A 221 -22.73 -54.93 10.16
N ALA A 222 -22.32 -55.85 9.28
CA ALA A 222 -22.99 -57.12 9.12
C ALA A 222 -22.36 -58.09 10.13
N VAL A 223 -22.95 -58.20 11.33
CA VAL A 223 -22.58 -59.23 12.31
C VAL A 223 -23.27 -60.54 11.90
N PRO A 224 -22.54 -61.61 11.57
CA PRO A 224 -23.15 -62.89 11.24
C PRO A 224 -23.65 -63.58 12.51
N THR A 225 -24.94 -63.93 12.51
CA THR A 225 -25.55 -64.80 13.50
C THR A 225 -25.11 -66.25 13.28
N GLY A 226 -24.43 -66.84 14.26
CA GLY A 226 -24.38 -68.29 14.39
C GLY A 226 -23.10 -68.88 15.00
N VAL A 227 -23.27 -69.58 16.12
CA VAL A 227 -23.07 -71.05 16.27
C VAL A 227 -22.52 -71.42 17.66
N LYS A 228 -23.41 -72.06 18.43
CA LYS A 228 -23.28 -73.20 19.35
C LYS A 228 -21.94 -73.48 20.07
N GLY A 229 -22.05 -73.52 21.40
CA GLY A 229 -21.81 -74.72 22.21
C GLY A 229 -20.36 -75.09 22.54
N GLY A 230 -19.91 -74.75 23.75
CA GLY A 230 -18.67 -75.27 24.34
C GLY A 230 -18.89 -75.68 25.79
N LYS A 231 -18.91 -76.99 26.04
CA LYS A 231 -18.94 -77.64 27.36
C LYS A 231 -17.72 -77.25 28.21
N GLN A 232 -17.94 -76.94 29.49
CA GLN A 232 -16.90 -77.00 30.53
C GLN A 232 -16.55 -78.46 30.86
N PRO A 233 -15.28 -78.80 31.11
CA PRO A 233 -14.92 -79.94 31.93
C PRO A 233 -14.55 -79.52 33.36
N ALA A 234 -14.83 -80.47 34.25
CA ALA A 234 -14.76 -80.41 35.68
C ALA A 234 -13.32 -80.38 36.24
N MET A 235 -13.25 -79.96 37.51
CA MET A 235 -12.14 -80.16 38.43
C MET A 235 -11.66 -81.61 38.48
N ALA A 236 -10.34 -81.79 38.41
CA ALA A 236 -9.53 -82.66 39.28
C ALA A 236 -8.09 -82.16 39.21
#